data_AF-A0A4U7FAR3-F1
#
_entry.id   AF-A0A4U7FAR3-F1
#
_cell.length_a   1.000
_cell.length_b   1.000
_cell.length_c   1.000
_cell.angle_alpha   90.00
_cell.angle_beta   90.00
_cell.angle_gamma   90.00
#
_symmetry.space_group_name_H-M   'P 1'
#
loop_
_entity.id
_entity.type
_entity.pdbx_description
1 polymer ?
#
loop_
_entity_poly.entity_id
_entity_poly.type
_entity_poly.pdbx_seq_one_letter_code
_entity_poly.pdbx_strand_id
1 'polypeptide(L)'
;MSLWTHLCEYLPEHVGKPSDYIPALVLNAALVAGTVAFGWNIGELILLYVLEIVVINILFIGTAFFTPQPIREHLREPDEQWDEEPTPLIKLPRLPPIYRRNIRFAAKQIVVTTTLAGGLFVVAPPLGSILTLSTGTAIIGVGIFQLSRVWRHFIADQRYQNRTPAEALKFGFIPLSELYLILFYVFIPVTFIIVSVVIAMDIDGYSIPHFVSLAYLIPIGVIRVYIQGTDWHPHLREE
;
A
#
# COMPACT_ATOMS: atom_id res chain seq x y z
N MET A 1 -23.65 17.27 -20.57
CA MET A 1 -22.51 16.34 -20.49
C MET A 1 -22.40 15.87 -19.05
N SER A 2 -22.26 14.55 -18.80
CA SER A 2 -22.30 13.99 -17.44
C SER A 2 -20.96 14.17 -16.73
N LEU A 3 -20.97 14.35 -15.40
CA LEU A 3 -19.77 14.38 -14.57
C LEU A 3 -18.93 13.09 -14.75
N TRP A 4 -19.60 11.98 -15.10
CA TRP A 4 -19.00 10.70 -15.48
C TRP A 4 -18.17 10.79 -16.77
N THR A 5 -18.67 11.46 -17.81
CA THR A 5 -17.94 11.62 -19.07
C THR A 5 -16.68 12.48 -18.90
N HIS A 6 -16.73 13.51 -18.05
CA HIS A 6 -15.55 14.32 -17.74
C HIS A 6 -14.49 13.56 -16.94
N LEU A 7 -14.91 12.75 -15.95
CA LEU A 7 -14.00 11.89 -15.18
C LEU A 7 -13.31 10.86 -16.08
N CYS A 8 -14.05 10.24 -17.00
CA CYS A 8 -13.51 9.25 -17.93
C CYS A 8 -12.54 9.83 -18.96
N GLU A 9 -12.65 11.11 -19.33
CA GLU A 9 -11.70 11.78 -20.23
C GLU A 9 -10.48 12.34 -19.49
N TYR A 10 -10.67 12.87 -18.27
CA TYR A 10 -9.59 13.49 -17.50
C TYR A 10 -8.63 12.47 -16.87
N LEU A 11 -9.15 11.31 -16.43
CA LEU A 11 -8.36 10.25 -15.80
C LEU A 11 -7.28 9.69 -16.73
N PRO A 12 -7.55 9.19 -17.95
CA PRO A 12 -6.52 8.61 -18.82
C PRO A 12 -5.42 9.59 -19.24
N GLU A 13 -5.75 10.88 -19.30
CA GLU A 13 -4.82 11.92 -19.77
C GLU A 13 -3.78 12.29 -18.68
N HIS A 14 -4.13 12.11 -17.40
CA HIS A 14 -3.28 12.47 -16.26
C HIS A 14 -2.84 11.28 -15.40
N VAL A 15 -3.56 10.16 -15.45
CA VAL A 15 -3.43 8.96 -14.62
C VAL A 15 -3.21 7.80 -15.57
N GLY A 16 -1.95 7.36 -15.71
CA GLY A 16 -1.34 6.44 -16.67
C GLY A 16 -2.18 5.27 -17.22
N LYS A 17 -1.65 4.04 -17.21
CA LYS A 17 -2.42 2.93 -17.81
C LYS A 17 -3.48 2.43 -16.83
N PRO A 18 -4.67 2.02 -17.30
CA PRO A 18 -5.70 1.43 -16.46
C PRO A 18 -5.20 0.27 -15.58
N SER A 19 -4.24 -0.52 -16.06
CA SER A 19 -3.61 -1.60 -15.30
C SER A 19 -3.01 -1.17 -13.97
N ASP A 20 -2.64 0.11 -13.84
CA ASP A 20 -1.80 0.61 -12.76
C ASP A 20 -2.66 1.12 -11.60
N TYR A 21 -3.79 1.76 -11.89
CA TYR A 21 -4.71 2.31 -10.88
C TYR A 21 -5.97 1.47 -10.61
N ILE A 22 -6.36 0.53 -11.48
CA ILE A 22 -7.52 -0.36 -11.26
C ILE A 22 -7.42 -1.12 -9.91
N PRO A 23 -6.26 -1.67 -9.51
CA PRO A 23 -6.14 -2.36 -8.23
C PRO A 23 -6.49 -1.46 -7.03
N ALA A 24 -5.97 -0.22 -7.02
CA ALA A 24 -6.30 0.79 -6.02
C ALA A 24 -7.80 1.08 -5.97
N LEU A 25 -8.42 1.26 -7.14
CA LEU A 25 -9.84 1.55 -7.26
C LEU A 25 -10.70 0.40 -6.72
N VAL A 26 -10.37 -0.85 -7.09
CA VAL A 26 -11.09 -2.05 -6.64
C VAL A 26 -11.00 -2.21 -5.13
N LEU A 27 -9.82 -2.03 -4.54
CA LEU A 27 -9.63 -2.08 -3.09
C LEU A 27 -10.41 -0.99 -2.37
N ASN A 28 -10.37 0.25 -2.86
CA ASN A 28 -11.12 1.34 -2.24
C ASN A 28 -12.63 1.13 -2.37
N ALA A 29 -13.10 0.65 -3.51
CA ALA A 29 -14.51 0.30 -3.71
C ALA A 29 -14.96 -0.84 -2.78
N ALA A 30 -14.10 -1.84 -2.55
CA ALA A 30 -14.37 -2.91 -1.60
C ALA A 30 -14.46 -2.38 -0.15
N LEU A 31 -13.61 -1.43 0.24
CA LEU A 31 -13.70 -0.76 1.55
C LEU A 31 -15.00 0.03 1.70
N VAL A 32 -15.39 0.80 0.68
CA VAL A 32 -16.66 1.54 0.67
C VAL A 32 -17.86 0.58 0.76
N ALA A 33 -17.87 -0.47 -0.06
CA ALA A 33 -18.92 -1.48 -0.03
C ALA A 33 -19.00 -2.17 1.34
N GLY A 34 -17.85 -2.49 1.94
CA GLY A 34 -17.77 -3.08 3.28
C GLY A 34 -18.31 -2.14 4.36
N THR A 35 -17.96 -0.86 4.32
CA THR A 35 -18.51 0.15 5.25
C THR A 35 -20.03 0.27 5.13
N VAL A 36 -20.57 0.29 3.91
CA VAL A 36 -22.01 0.42 3.70
C VAL A 36 -22.77 -0.85 4.09
N ALA A 37 -22.23 -2.03 3.76
CA ALA A 37 -22.91 -3.31 3.99
C ALA A 37 -22.78 -3.82 5.44
N PHE A 38 -21.63 -3.60 6.09
CA PHE A 38 -21.31 -4.15 7.41
C PHE A 38 -21.18 -3.08 8.50
N GLY A 39 -21.35 -1.80 8.17
CA GLY A 39 -21.33 -0.71 9.14
C GLY A 39 -19.95 -0.44 9.74
N TRP A 40 -18.86 -0.72 8.99
CA TRP A 40 -17.51 -0.60 9.51
C TRP A 40 -17.21 0.80 10.04
N ASN A 41 -16.65 0.83 11.25
CA ASN A 41 -16.22 2.08 11.86
C ASN A 41 -14.82 2.50 11.36
N ILE A 42 -14.42 3.71 11.71
CA ILE A 42 -13.12 4.26 11.28
C ILE A 42 -11.93 3.43 11.77
N GLY A 43 -12.03 2.81 12.94
CA GLY A 43 -10.99 1.93 13.49
C GLY A 43 -10.82 0.65 12.67
N GLU A 44 -11.91 0.02 12.23
CA GLU A 44 -11.89 -1.13 11.32
C GLU A 44 -11.24 -0.77 9.98
N LEU A 45 -11.57 0.41 9.44
CA LEU A 45 -10.98 0.90 8.20
C LEU A 45 -9.48 1.21 8.32
N ILE A 46 -9.07 1.87 9.41
CA ILE A 46 -7.65 2.10 9.70
C ILE A 46 -6.93 0.76 9.79
N LEU A 47 -7.49 -0.21 10.53
CA LEU A 47 -6.89 -1.54 10.67
C LEU A 47 -6.68 -2.20 9.30
N LEU A 48 -7.72 -2.24 8.46
CA LEU A 48 -7.64 -2.86 7.13
C LEU A 48 -6.63 -2.14 6.23
N TYR A 49 -6.58 -0.81 6.29
CA TYR A 49 -5.65 0.02 5.51
C TYR A 49 -4.20 -0.23 5.90
N VAL A 50 -3.93 -0.24 7.21
CA VAL A 50 -2.60 -0.46 7.77
C VAL A 50 -2.13 -1.88 7.51
N LEU A 51 -3.01 -2.86 7.73
CA LEU A 51 -2.71 -4.24 7.42
C LEU A 51 -2.37 -4.40 5.95
N GLU A 52 -3.12 -3.78 5.04
CA GLU A 52 -2.82 -3.82 3.62
C GLU A 52 -1.40 -3.32 3.33
N ILE A 53 -1.02 -2.17 3.88
CA ILE A 53 0.33 -1.62 3.71
C ILE A 53 1.39 -2.58 4.25
N VAL A 54 1.16 -3.17 5.42
CA VAL A 54 2.08 -4.12 6.04
C VAL A 54 2.23 -5.37 5.18
N VAL A 55 1.11 -5.93 4.71
CA VAL A 55 1.10 -7.12 3.85
C VAL A 55 1.81 -6.83 2.52
N ILE A 56 1.52 -5.69 1.87
CA ILE A 56 2.22 -5.29 0.64
C ILE A 56 3.73 -5.17 0.91
N ASN A 57 4.13 -4.45 1.96
CA ASN A 57 5.54 -4.28 2.28
C ASN A 57 6.23 -5.62 2.52
N ILE A 58 5.63 -6.52 3.31
CA ILE A 58 6.19 -7.85 3.56
C ILE A 58 6.32 -8.64 2.27
N LEU A 59 5.29 -8.65 1.41
CA LEU A 59 5.30 -9.41 0.16
C LEU A 59 6.35 -8.86 -0.83
N PHE A 60 6.44 -7.54 -0.99
CA PHE A 60 7.40 -6.92 -1.90
C PHE A 60 8.84 -6.98 -1.38
N ILE A 61 9.07 -6.82 -0.07
CA ILE A 61 10.39 -7.12 0.52
C ILE A 61 10.71 -8.61 0.30
N GLY A 62 9.72 -9.49 0.42
CA GLY A 62 9.79 -10.89 0.03
C GLY A 62 10.32 -11.07 -1.40
N THR A 63 9.84 -10.27 -2.35
CA THR A 63 10.34 -10.33 -3.74
C THR A 63 11.78 -9.84 -3.91
N ALA A 64 12.25 -8.91 -3.07
CA ALA A 64 13.62 -8.41 -3.13
C ALA A 64 14.67 -9.50 -2.83
N PHE A 65 14.31 -10.55 -2.09
CA PHE A 65 15.20 -11.72 -1.88
C PHE A 65 15.52 -12.47 -3.17
N PHE A 66 14.68 -12.33 -4.19
CA PHE A 66 14.69 -13.12 -5.42
C PHE A 66 15.29 -12.41 -6.63
N THR A 67 15.53 -11.09 -6.54
CA THR A 67 16.02 -10.28 -7.66
C THR A 67 17.54 -10.43 -7.84
N PRO A 68 18.02 -10.88 -9.02
CA PRO A 68 19.44 -11.18 -9.25
C PRO A 68 20.28 -9.95 -9.63
N GLN A 69 19.68 -8.90 -10.17
CA GLN A 69 20.45 -7.78 -10.73
C GLN A 69 21.10 -6.91 -9.64
N PRO A 70 22.32 -6.38 -9.85
CA PRO A 70 22.96 -5.48 -8.92
C PRO A 70 22.25 -4.12 -8.86
N ILE A 71 22.33 -3.42 -7.72
CA ILE A 71 21.86 -2.04 -7.60
C ILE A 71 22.75 -1.13 -8.46
N ARG A 72 22.13 -0.21 -9.22
CA ARG A 72 22.84 0.79 -10.03
C ARG A 72 23.76 1.64 -9.14
N GLU A 73 24.94 1.97 -9.64
CA GLU A 73 26.05 2.56 -8.87
C GLU A 73 25.68 3.86 -8.12
N HIS A 74 24.74 4.65 -8.63
CA HIS A 74 24.26 5.89 -7.99
C HIS A 74 23.28 5.69 -6.81
N LEU A 75 22.77 4.47 -6.59
CA LEU A 75 21.90 4.10 -5.46
C LEU A 75 22.64 3.28 -4.41
N ARG A 76 23.95 3.05 -4.59
CA ARG A 76 24.80 2.24 -3.73
C ARG A 76 25.23 3.04 -2.48
N GLU A 77 25.06 2.46 -1.29
CA GLU A 77 25.72 2.99 -0.08
C GLU A 77 27.25 2.84 -0.23
N PRO A 78 28.08 3.85 0.11
CA PRO A 78 29.53 3.84 -0.15
C PRO A 78 30.30 2.63 0.45
N ASP A 79 29.73 1.96 1.44
CA ASP A 79 30.28 0.79 2.16
C ASP A 79 29.75 -0.57 1.64
N GLU A 80 28.83 -0.58 0.65
CA GLU A 80 28.30 -1.83 0.12
C GLU A 80 29.11 -2.33 -1.10
N GLN A 81 29.96 -3.34 -0.89
CA GLN A 81 30.50 -4.16 -1.98
C GLN A 81 29.39 -5.05 -2.55
N TRP A 82 28.86 -4.67 -3.71
CA TRP A 82 27.97 -5.51 -4.49
C TRP A 82 28.81 -6.42 -5.39
N ASP A 83 29.07 -7.66 -4.96
CA ASP A 83 29.78 -8.67 -5.77
C ASP A 83 29.14 -8.83 -7.15
N GLU A 84 29.94 -8.90 -8.21
CA GLU A 84 29.47 -9.00 -9.61
C GLU A 84 28.67 -10.29 -9.87
N GLU A 85 28.94 -11.37 -9.14
CA GLU A 85 28.28 -12.67 -9.32
C GLU A 85 27.30 -13.02 -8.19
N PRO A 86 25.99 -13.17 -8.49
CA PRO A 86 24.99 -13.47 -7.47
C PRO A 86 25.06 -14.94 -7.04
N THR A 87 25.52 -15.21 -5.81
CA THR A 87 25.56 -16.56 -5.23
C THR A 87 24.21 -16.96 -4.61
N PRO A 88 23.48 -17.94 -5.18
CA PRO A 88 22.19 -18.37 -4.64
C PRO A 88 22.40 -19.31 -3.45
N LEU A 89 21.76 -19.02 -2.31
CA LEU A 89 21.78 -19.86 -1.10
C LEU A 89 20.88 -21.09 -1.23
N ILE A 90 19.72 -20.91 -1.87
CA ILE A 90 18.68 -21.93 -1.97
C ILE A 90 18.11 -21.90 -3.38
N LYS A 91 18.16 -23.04 -4.07
CA LYS A 91 17.47 -23.28 -5.35
C LYS A 91 16.34 -24.28 -5.11
N LEU A 92 15.11 -23.80 -4.94
CA LEU A 92 13.94 -24.68 -5.00
C LEU A 92 13.41 -24.71 -6.44
N PRO A 93 12.96 -25.87 -6.96
CA PRO A 93 12.53 -26.01 -8.35
C PRO A 93 11.29 -25.19 -8.75
N ARG A 94 10.54 -24.64 -7.77
CA ARG A 94 9.32 -23.84 -8.00
C ARG A 94 9.36 -22.43 -7.41
N LEU A 95 10.39 -22.09 -6.65
CA LEU A 95 10.53 -20.78 -6.02
C LEU A 95 11.76 -20.07 -6.58
N PRO A 96 11.72 -18.74 -6.70
CA PRO A 96 12.89 -18.02 -7.16
C PRO A 96 14.08 -18.22 -6.20
N PRO A 97 15.32 -18.18 -6.70
CA PRO A 97 16.51 -18.38 -5.87
C PRO A 97 16.70 -17.22 -4.88
N ILE A 98 17.08 -17.53 -3.63
CA ILE A 98 17.35 -16.53 -2.59
C ILE A 98 18.82 -16.15 -2.61
N TYR A 99 19.11 -14.85 -2.71
CA TYR A 99 20.48 -14.32 -2.71
C TYR A 99 20.87 -13.78 -1.35
N ARG A 100 22.04 -14.22 -0.82
CA ARG A 100 22.54 -13.80 0.50
C ARG A 100 22.70 -12.29 0.63
N ARG A 101 23.20 -11.66 -0.43
CA ARG A 101 23.41 -10.21 -0.55
C ARG A 101 22.13 -9.41 -0.28
N ASN A 102 20.98 -9.92 -0.72
CA ASN A 102 19.71 -9.22 -0.60
C ASN A 102 19.12 -9.33 0.82
N ILE A 103 19.63 -10.23 1.67
CA ILE A 103 19.11 -10.46 3.03
C ILE A 103 19.36 -9.26 3.95
N ARG A 104 20.58 -8.70 3.92
CA ARG A 104 20.93 -7.56 4.79
C ARG A 104 20.10 -6.32 4.44
N PHE A 105 19.87 -6.12 3.15
CA PHE A 105 19.07 -5.01 2.63
C PHE A 105 17.58 -5.18 2.94
N ALA A 106 17.02 -6.37 2.73
CA ALA A 106 15.65 -6.70 3.10
C ALA A 106 15.41 -6.60 4.62
N ALA A 107 16.38 -7.02 5.45
CA ALA A 107 16.29 -6.93 6.89
C ALA A 107 16.17 -5.48 7.41
N LYS A 108 16.96 -4.54 6.87
CA LYS A 108 16.82 -3.10 7.18
C LYS A 108 15.38 -2.61 6.91
N GLN A 109 14.80 -2.99 5.78
CA GLN A 109 13.44 -2.57 5.40
C GLN A 109 12.34 -3.23 6.25
N ILE A 110 12.52 -4.50 6.64
CA ILE A 110 11.61 -5.18 7.58
C ILE A 110 11.57 -4.45 8.91
N VAL A 111 12.73 -4.00 9.43
CA VAL A 111 12.78 -3.23 10.68
C VAL A 111 11.98 -1.94 10.54
N VAL A 112 12.22 -1.13 9.49
CA VAL A 112 11.48 0.12 9.26
C VAL A 112 9.96 -0.12 9.18
N THR A 113 9.54 -1.12 8.40
CA THR A 113 8.12 -1.48 8.23
C THR A 113 7.51 -1.91 9.55
N THR A 114 8.21 -2.76 10.31
CA THR A 114 7.73 -3.29 11.60
C THR A 114 7.66 -2.19 12.65
N THR A 115 8.62 -1.27 12.69
CA THR A 115 8.61 -0.11 13.59
C THR A 115 7.43 0.80 13.28
N LEU A 116 7.17 1.11 12.01
CA LEU A 116 6.02 1.93 11.61
C LEU A 116 4.69 1.25 11.93
N ALA A 117 4.55 -0.04 11.58
CA ALA A 117 3.37 -0.84 11.88
C ALA A 117 3.14 -0.97 13.40
N GLY A 118 4.19 -1.22 14.16
CA GLY A 118 4.16 -1.32 15.62
C GLY A 118 3.81 0.01 16.29
N GLY A 119 4.36 1.13 15.80
CA GLY A 119 3.99 2.46 16.28
C GLY A 119 2.50 2.75 16.08
N LEU A 120 1.96 2.39 14.93
CA LEU A 120 0.54 2.56 14.63
C LEU A 120 -0.35 1.61 15.43
N PHE A 121 0.13 0.39 15.70
CA PHE A 121 -0.53 -0.57 16.57
C PHE A 121 -0.69 -0.06 18.00
N VAL A 122 0.32 0.64 18.55
CA VAL A 122 0.26 1.21 19.90
C VAL A 122 -0.81 2.30 20.03
N VAL A 123 -1.07 3.04 18.94
CA VAL A 123 -2.07 4.11 18.91
C VAL A 123 -3.46 3.58 18.50
N ALA A 124 -3.55 2.37 17.96
CA ALA A 124 -4.80 1.76 17.56
C ALA A 124 -5.60 1.26 18.78
N PRO A 125 -6.95 1.29 18.74
CA PRO A 125 -7.76 0.66 19.77
C PRO A 125 -7.50 -0.87 19.84
N PRO A 126 -7.81 -1.53 20.96
CA PRO A 126 -7.51 -2.96 21.15
C PRO A 126 -8.10 -3.83 20.03
N LEU A 127 -7.30 -4.71 19.43
CA LEU A 127 -7.76 -5.56 18.31
C LEU A 127 -9.05 -6.33 18.62
N GLY A 128 -9.23 -6.77 19.88
CA GLY A 128 -10.41 -7.51 20.30
C GLY A 128 -11.73 -6.73 20.18
N SER A 129 -11.70 -5.40 20.14
CA SER A 129 -12.90 -4.58 19.90
C SER A 129 -13.17 -4.28 18.43
N ILE A 130 -12.21 -4.56 17.54
CA ILE A 130 -12.25 -4.21 16.11
C ILE A 130 -12.37 -5.47 15.23
N LEU A 131 -11.96 -6.64 15.72
CA LEU A 131 -11.94 -7.88 14.94
C LEU A 131 -13.32 -8.55 14.86
N THR A 132 -14.16 -8.08 13.95
CA THR A 132 -15.44 -8.71 13.59
C THR A 132 -15.24 -9.82 12.55
N LEU A 133 -16.23 -10.71 12.36
CA LEU A 133 -16.16 -11.77 11.34
C LEU A 133 -16.02 -11.19 9.91
N SER A 134 -16.69 -10.08 9.62
CA SER A 134 -16.56 -9.37 8.34
C SER A 134 -15.16 -8.78 8.17
N THR A 135 -14.62 -8.13 9.21
CA THR A 135 -13.26 -7.59 9.20
C THR A 135 -12.22 -8.70 9.05
N GLY A 136 -12.36 -9.84 9.74
CA GLY A 136 -11.50 -11.01 9.56
C GLY A 136 -11.53 -11.58 8.14
N THR A 137 -12.71 -11.61 7.52
CA THR A 137 -12.86 -12.05 6.12
C THR A 137 -12.18 -11.05 5.16
N ALA A 138 -12.32 -9.76 5.41
CA ALA A 138 -11.67 -8.71 4.62
C ALA A 138 -10.14 -8.78 4.74
N ILE A 139 -9.60 -9.06 5.94
CA ILE A 139 -8.17 -9.30 6.17
C ILE A 139 -7.65 -10.42 5.27
N ILE A 140 -8.35 -11.56 5.23
CA ILE A 140 -7.97 -12.70 4.37
C ILE A 140 -8.06 -12.30 2.89
N GLY A 141 -9.14 -11.62 2.49
CA GLY A 141 -9.35 -11.16 1.12
C GLY A 141 -8.26 -10.21 0.64
N VAL A 142 -7.88 -9.23 1.47
CA VAL A 142 -6.76 -8.32 1.21
C VAL A 142 -5.45 -9.12 1.07
N GLY A 143 -5.19 -10.06 1.97
CA GLY A 143 -4.01 -10.93 1.89
C GLY A 143 -3.90 -11.68 0.56
N ILE A 144 -4.98 -12.35 0.16
CA ILE A 144 -5.06 -13.09 -1.11
C ILE A 144 -4.91 -12.15 -2.31
N PHE A 145 -5.55 -10.98 -2.26
CA PHE A 145 -5.49 -9.98 -3.34
C PHE A 145 -4.06 -9.48 -3.54
N GLN A 146 -3.38 -9.08 -2.46
CA GLN A 146 -2.00 -8.60 -2.56
C GLN A 146 -1.04 -9.71 -2.98
N LEU A 147 -1.22 -10.93 -2.47
CA LEU A 147 -0.43 -12.08 -2.90
C LEU A 147 -0.61 -12.35 -4.41
N SER A 148 -1.84 -12.30 -4.90
CA SER A 148 -2.15 -12.48 -6.33
C SER A 148 -1.53 -11.38 -7.20
N ARG A 149 -1.54 -10.13 -6.71
CA ARG A 149 -0.93 -8.97 -7.38
C ARG A 149 0.59 -9.14 -7.50
N VAL A 150 1.25 -9.49 -6.39
CA VAL A 150 2.71 -9.73 -6.36
C VAL A 150 3.08 -10.92 -7.23
N TRP A 151 2.32 -12.01 -7.14
CA TRP A 151 2.53 -13.19 -7.98
C TRP A 151 2.47 -12.83 -9.47
N ARG A 152 1.42 -12.12 -9.90
CA ARG A 152 1.25 -11.71 -11.29
C ARG A 152 2.30 -10.70 -11.77
N HIS A 153 2.77 -9.82 -10.90
CA HIS A 153 3.69 -8.74 -11.30
C HIS A 153 5.17 -9.17 -11.27
N PHE A 154 5.56 -10.01 -10.30
CA PHE A 154 6.97 -10.39 -10.08
C PHE A 154 7.30 -11.83 -10.44
N ILE A 155 6.40 -12.78 -10.14
CA ILE A 155 6.70 -14.21 -10.23
C ILE A 155 6.25 -14.80 -11.57
N ALA A 156 5.08 -14.39 -12.06
CA ALA A 156 4.59 -14.77 -13.37
C ALA A 156 5.56 -14.29 -14.46
N ASP A 157 5.77 -15.14 -15.46
CA ASP A 157 6.71 -14.94 -16.58
C ASP A 157 8.18 -14.72 -16.17
N GLN A 158 8.60 -15.10 -14.96
CA GLN A 158 9.97 -14.93 -14.46
C GLN A 158 10.48 -13.47 -14.49
N ARG A 159 9.58 -12.48 -14.45
CA ARG A 159 9.94 -11.05 -14.56
C ARG A 159 10.91 -10.57 -13.49
N TYR A 160 10.96 -11.25 -12.34
CA TYR A 160 11.94 -10.99 -11.29
C TYR A 160 13.40 -11.06 -11.76
N GLN A 161 13.72 -11.81 -12.83
CA GLN A 161 15.08 -11.94 -13.37
C GLN A 161 15.63 -10.63 -13.95
N ASN A 162 14.73 -9.76 -14.44
CA ASN A 162 15.08 -8.49 -15.07
C ASN A 162 14.94 -7.28 -14.14
N ARG A 163 14.78 -7.52 -12.83
CA ARG A 163 14.51 -6.47 -11.85
C ARG A 163 15.65 -6.37 -10.83
N THR A 164 15.95 -5.16 -10.41
CA THR A 164 16.92 -4.89 -9.33
C THR A 164 16.23 -4.93 -7.96
N PRO A 165 16.96 -5.25 -6.87
CA PRO A 165 16.45 -5.17 -5.51
C PRO A 165 15.92 -3.77 -5.16
N ALA A 166 16.56 -2.72 -5.69
CA ALA A 166 16.13 -1.34 -5.52
C ALA A 166 14.76 -1.07 -6.17
N GLU A 167 14.48 -1.65 -7.34
CA GLU A 167 13.14 -1.59 -7.96
C GLU A 167 12.09 -2.32 -7.13
N ALA A 168 12.40 -3.49 -6.58
CA ALA A 168 11.50 -4.22 -5.70
C ALA A 168 11.18 -3.43 -4.40
N LEU A 169 12.17 -2.71 -3.84
CA LEU A 169 11.96 -1.85 -2.68
C LEU A 169 11.18 -0.58 -3.00
N LYS A 170 11.33 0.02 -4.19
CA LYS A 170 10.52 1.18 -4.59
C LYS A 170 9.02 0.87 -4.48
N PHE A 171 8.61 -0.34 -4.84
CA PHE A 171 7.22 -0.78 -4.65
C PHE A 171 6.81 -0.93 -3.17
N GLY A 172 7.74 -1.16 -2.25
CA GLY A 172 7.49 -1.12 -0.80
C GLY A 172 7.36 0.30 -0.25
N PHE A 173 8.07 1.28 -0.85
CA PHE A 173 7.96 2.69 -0.45
C PHE A 173 6.67 3.38 -0.91
N ILE A 174 6.07 2.97 -2.03
CA ILE A 174 4.80 3.53 -2.53
C ILE A 174 3.67 3.47 -1.48
N PRO A 175 3.39 2.33 -0.83
CA PRO A 175 2.42 2.25 0.27
C PRO A 175 2.74 3.18 1.46
N LEU A 176 4.03 3.44 1.73
CA LEU A 176 4.44 4.34 2.81
C LEU A 176 4.16 5.81 2.44
N SER A 177 4.45 6.23 1.21
CA SER A 177 4.10 7.58 0.76
C SER A 177 2.58 7.78 0.70
N GLU A 178 1.81 6.77 0.26
CA GLU A 178 0.35 6.75 0.36
C GLU A 178 -0.11 6.98 1.80
N LEU A 179 0.45 6.25 2.77
CA LEU A 179 0.11 6.39 4.19
C LEU A 179 0.37 7.80 4.70
N TYR A 180 1.53 8.38 4.39
CA TYR A 180 1.87 9.75 4.80
C TYR A 180 0.91 10.78 4.20
N LEU A 181 0.61 10.67 2.91
CA LEU A 181 -0.31 11.59 2.25
C LEU A 181 -1.73 11.47 2.80
N ILE A 182 -2.21 10.27 3.05
CA ILE A 182 -3.51 10.06 3.68
C ILE A 182 -3.53 10.61 5.09
N LEU A 183 -2.50 10.36 5.89
CA LEU A 183 -2.45 10.87 7.27
C LEU A 183 -2.52 12.40 7.30
N PHE A 184 -1.67 13.07 6.54
CA PHE A 184 -1.52 14.53 6.61
C PHE A 184 -2.56 15.31 5.80
N TYR A 185 -3.00 14.79 4.65
CA TYR A 185 -3.92 15.50 3.76
C TYR A 185 -5.37 15.00 3.82
N VAL A 186 -5.62 13.84 4.44
CA VAL A 186 -6.99 13.33 4.62
C VAL A 186 -7.34 13.20 6.08
N PHE A 187 -6.62 12.38 6.82
CA PHE A 187 -7.01 12.03 8.18
C PHE A 187 -7.02 13.25 9.10
N ILE A 188 -5.94 14.04 9.12
CA ILE A 188 -5.87 15.26 9.94
C ILE A 188 -6.94 16.28 9.51
N PRO A 189 -7.05 16.70 8.23
CA PRO A 189 -8.03 17.71 7.82
C PRO A 189 -9.48 17.26 7.98
N VAL A 190 -9.81 16.03 7.56
CA VAL A 190 -11.19 15.51 7.65
C VAL A 190 -11.61 15.37 9.11
N THR A 191 -10.72 14.88 9.98
CA THR A 191 -11.01 14.81 11.42
C THR A 191 -11.20 16.20 12.02
N PHE A 192 -10.36 17.18 11.64
CA PHE A 192 -10.52 18.56 12.10
C PHE A 192 -11.89 19.13 11.69
N ILE A 193 -12.33 18.90 10.45
CA ILE A 193 -13.64 19.33 9.96
C ILE A 193 -14.76 18.66 10.75
N ILE A 194 -14.71 17.33 10.92
CA ILE A 194 -15.74 16.58 11.66
C ILE A 194 -15.84 17.06 13.09
N VAL A 195 -14.72 17.17 13.81
CA VAL A 195 -14.69 17.65 15.20
C VAL A 195 -15.23 19.08 15.28
N SER A 196 -14.86 19.96 14.35
CA SER A 196 -15.37 21.33 14.31
C SER A 196 -16.89 21.37 14.14
N VAL A 197 -17.45 20.53 13.26
CA VAL A 197 -18.91 20.43 13.05
C VAL A 197 -19.60 19.86 14.28
N VAL A 198 -19.06 18.81 14.89
CA VAL A 198 -19.61 18.19 16.10
C VAL A 198 -19.72 19.21 17.24
N ILE A 199 -18.66 20.00 17.45
CA ILE A 199 -18.65 21.08 18.45
C ILE A 199 -19.65 22.19 18.08
N ALA A 200 -19.67 22.63 16.83
CA ALA A 200 -20.52 23.74 16.41
C ALA A 200 -22.03 23.40 16.43
N MET A 201 -22.38 22.13 16.22
CA MET A 201 -23.75 21.65 16.19
C MET A 201 -24.22 21.02 17.50
N ASP A 202 -23.37 21.04 18.55
CA ASP A 202 -23.63 20.43 19.85
C ASP A 202 -24.09 18.96 19.71
N ILE A 203 -23.43 18.21 18.82
CA ILE A 203 -23.75 16.82 18.57
C ILE A 203 -23.08 15.97 19.66
N ASP A 204 -23.87 15.20 20.39
CA ASP A 204 -23.34 14.20 21.30
C ASP A 204 -22.42 13.22 20.53
N GLY A 205 -21.21 12.97 21.04
CA GLY A 205 -20.21 12.11 20.38
C GLY A 205 -20.70 10.68 20.09
N TYR A 206 -21.77 10.23 20.74
CA TYR A 206 -22.44 8.95 20.49
C TYR A 206 -23.36 8.95 19.26
N SER A 207 -23.72 10.13 18.74
CA SER A 207 -24.65 10.32 17.62
C SER A 207 -23.93 10.43 16.26
N ILE A 208 -22.60 10.27 16.23
CA ILE A 208 -21.81 10.35 15.00
C ILE A 208 -22.21 9.18 14.09
N PRO A 209 -22.78 9.43 12.89
CA PRO A 209 -23.24 8.35 12.02
C PRO A 209 -22.09 7.46 11.55
N HIS A 210 -22.35 6.14 11.43
CA HIS A 210 -21.38 5.18 10.87
C HIS A 210 -20.89 5.55 9.46
N PHE A 211 -21.68 6.29 8.69
CA PHE A 211 -21.33 6.76 7.35
C PHE A 211 -20.31 7.90 7.33
N VAL A 212 -19.94 8.49 8.48
CA VAL A 212 -18.85 9.49 8.56
C VAL A 212 -17.53 8.92 8.05
N SER A 213 -17.33 7.59 8.18
CA SER A 213 -16.23 6.85 7.56
C SER A 213 -16.10 7.10 6.05
N LEU A 214 -17.20 7.32 5.32
CA LEU A 214 -17.18 7.59 3.88
C LEU A 214 -16.48 8.92 3.54
N ALA A 215 -16.51 9.90 4.45
CA ALA A 215 -15.82 11.18 4.27
C ALA A 215 -14.29 11.00 4.20
N TYR A 216 -13.76 9.92 4.78
CA TYR A 216 -12.35 9.54 4.67
C TYR A 216 -12.09 8.70 3.40
N LEU A 217 -12.98 7.75 3.07
CA LEU A 217 -12.76 6.80 1.98
C LEU A 217 -12.75 7.42 0.58
N ILE A 218 -13.53 8.47 0.35
CA ILE A 218 -13.55 9.17 -0.94
C ILE A 218 -12.18 9.82 -1.25
N PRO A 219 -11.64 10.71 -0.41
CA PRO A 219 -10.33 11.32 -0.66
C PRO A 219 -9.18 10.30 -0.60
N ILE A 220 -9.26 9.25 0.22
CA ILE A 220 -8.30 8.13 0.20
C ILE A 220 -8.25 7.47 -1.18
N GLY A 221 -9.42 7.17 -1.76
CA GLY A 221 -9.52 6.58 -3.09
C GLY A 221 -8.87 7.44 -4.18
N VAL A 222 -9.08 8.76 -4.12
CA VAL A 222 -8.47 9.71 -5.05
C VAL A 222 -6.94 9.69 -4.93
N ILE A 223 -6.39 9.74 -3.71
CA ILE A 223 -4.94 9.68 -3.49
C ILE A 223 -4.36 8.38 -4.02
N ARG A 224 -5.02 7.24 -3.77
CA ARG A 224 -4.56 5.93 -4.24
C ARG A 224 -4.53 5.83 -5.76
N VAL A 225 -5.62 6.24 -6.43
CA VAL A 225 -5.70 6.24 -7.89
C VAL A 225 -4.64 7.18 -8.47
N TYR A 226 -4.44 8.34 -7.85
CA TYR A 226 -3.43 9.31 -8.28
C TYR A 226 -2.02 8.75 -8.13
N ILE A 227 -1.64 8.21 -6.97
CA ILE A 227 -0.27 7.72 -6.74
C ILE A 227 0.04 6.47 -7.55
N GLN A 228 -0.93 5.56 -7.71
CA GLN A 228 -0.71 4.32 -8.45
C GLN A 228 -0.83 4.49 -9.95
N GLY A 229 -1.58 5.49 -10.41
CA GLY A 229 -1.75 5.73 -11.83
C GLY A 229 -0.86 6.84 -12.38
N THR A 230 -0.46 7.83 -11.59
CA THR A 230 0.63 8.72 -11.99
C THR A 230 1.93 8.01 -11.65
N ASP A 231 2.73 7.66 -12.66
CA ASP A 231 4.13 7.35 -12.45
C ASP A 231 4.80 8.61 -11.86
N TRP A 232 4.72 8.79 -10.53
CA TRP A 232 5.23 9.94 -9.75
C TRP A 232 6.78 9.98 -9.73
N HIS A 233 7.41 9.51 -10.80
CA HIS A 233 8.84 9.43 -10.97
C HIS A 233 9.27 10.38 -12.09
N PRO A 234 9.38 11.69 -11.82
CA PRO A 234 9.92 12.65 -12.79
C PRO A 234 11.37 12.32 -13.21
N HIS A 235 12.08 11.47 -12.47
CA HIS A 235 13.47 11.08 -12.74
C HIS A 235 13.64 9.76 -13.51
N LEU A 236 12.55 9.15 -14.00
CA LEU A 236 12.63 7.88 -14.76
C LEU A 236 12.25 8.04 -16.24
N ARG A 237 12.11 9.28 -16.72
CA ARG A 237 11.85 9.57 -18.14
C ARG A 237 13.11 9.89 -18.94
N GLU A 238 14.27 9.95 -18.30
CA GLU A 238 15.54 10.13 -18.99
C GLU A 238 16.48 8.97 -18.63
N GLU A 239 16.88 8.27 -19.70
CA GLU A 239 17.79 7.12 -19.84
C GLU A 239 17.21 5.70 -19.65
#